data_AF-A0A2H5A2F4-F1
#
_entry.id   AF-A0A2H5A2F4-F1
#
_cell.length_a   1.000
_cell.length_b   1.000
_cell.length_c   1.000
_cell.angle_alpha   90.00
_cell.angle_beta   90.00
_cell.angle_gamma   90.00
#
_symmetry.space_group_name_H-M   'P 1'
#
loop_
_entity.id
_entity.type
_entity.pdbx_description
1 polymer ?
#
loop_
_entity_poly.entity_id
_entity_poly.type
_entity_poly.pdbx_seq_one_letter_code
_entity_poly.pdbx_strand_id
1 'polypeptide(L)'
;MFETTVRDGVCQIRRKGARWLSTAWDGGYRTADAVYNVTVPEGFERTDLAAYRAERLSGAGFAIGPTLLTGVHMEHARCARSGPVSVLATAGLSNPAALPMSAAGPADGFDGRASDPADRPDWRPGTVNLVIGVERELDDGALATLLASAVEAKAATLLDAADAPGTTSDAAIVGCVPGAERASFAGSATEIGAAARVCVRDAIRASLAARYGGDALPTVDGAEYGVVTDRGTEVFEP
;
A
#
# COMPACT_ATOMS: atom_id res chain seq x y z
N MET A 1 10.82 10.05 16.44
CA MET A 1 9.49 9.44 16.25
C MET A 1 8.92 9.96 14.96
N PHE A 2 8.39 9.08 14.12
CA PHE A 2 7.55 9.46 12.98
C PHE A 2 6.25 10.05 13.51
N GLU A 3 5.89 11.23 13.03
CA GLU A 3 4.68 11.95 13.44
C GLU A 3 3.63 11.88 12.33
N THR A 4 2.37 11.71 12.70
CA THR A 4 1.26 11.61 11.74
C THR A 4 0.35 12.83 11.87
N THR A 5 -0.05 13.42 10.74
CA THR A 5 -1.01 14.53 10.70
C THR A 5 -1.94 14.36 9.51
N VAL A 6 -3.24 14.52 9.71
CA VAL A 6 -4.25 14.44 8.63
C VAL A 6 -4.90 15.80 8.44
N ARG A 7 -4.96 16.28 7.19
CA ARG A 7 -5.68 17.50 6.77
C ARG A 7 -6.25 17.31 5.37
N ASP A 8 -7.52 17.65 5.17
CA ASP A 8 -8.18 17.67 3.85
C ASP A 8 -7.96 16.40 3.01
N GLY A 9 -8.04 15.22 3.64
CA GLY A 9 -7.81 13.92 2.97
C GLY A 9 -6.34 13.60 2.65
N VAL A 10 -5.39 14.38 3.18
CA VAL A 10 -3.94 14.14 3.09
C VAL A 10 -3.42 13.71 4.45
N CYS A 11 -2.88 12.50 4.54
CA CYS A 11 -2.14 12.04 5.71
C CYS A 11 -0.63 12.23 5.48
N GLN A 12 0.00 13.10 6.28
CA GLN A 12 1.44 13.29 6.34
C GLN A 12 2.05 12.35 7.39
N ILE A 13 3.15 11.68 7.03
CA ILE A 13 4.06 11.01 7.95
C ILE A 13 5.38 11.78 7.91
N ARG A 14 5.72 12.47 9.01
CA ARG A 14 6.85 13.40 9.09
C ARG A 14 8.01 12.80 9.89
N ARG A 15 9.20 12.85 9.30
CA ARG A 15 10.48 12.57 9.97
C ARG A 15 11.59 13.32 9.23
N LYS A 16 12.12 14.38 9.86
CA LYS A 16 13.16 15.23 9.27
C LYS A 16 14.38 14.40 8.87
N GLY A 17 14.87 14.60 7.64
CA GLY A 17 16.05 13.94 7.10
C GLY A 17 15.89 12.43 6.83
N ALA A 18 14.68 11.88 6.90
CA ALA A 18 14.46 10.45 6.67
C ALA A 18 14.82 10.05 5.23
N ARG A 19 15.33 8.83 5.11
CA ARG A 19 15.61 8.17 3.83
C ARG A 19 14.45 7.23 3.53
N TRP A 20 13.85 7.38 2.36
CA TRP A 20 12.66 6.66 1.93
C TRP A 20 12.92 5.85 0.67
N LEU A 21 12.23 4.73 0.54
CA LEU A 21 12.06 3.96 -0.69
C LEU A 21 10.56 3.85 -0.99
N SER A 22 10.14 4.31 -2.16
CA SER A 22 8.73 4.35 -2.58
C SER A 22 8.48 3.48 -3.81
N THR A 23 7.35 2.77 -3.84
CA THR A 23 6.86 2.07 -5.04
C THR A 23 5.81 2.87 -5.83
N ALA A 24 5.47 4.08 -5.38
CA ALA A 24 4.50 4.92 -6.08
C ALA A 24 5.03 5.42 -7.45
N TRP A 25 4.16 6.09 -8.19
CA TRP A 25 4.56 6.91 -9.33
C TRP A 25 5.62 7.95 -8.90
N ASP A 26 6.71 8.09 -9.67
CA ASP A 26 7.92 8.86 -9.29
C ASP A 26 8.61 8.32 -8.02
N GLY A 27 8.56 6.99 -7.85
CA GLY A 27 9.15 6.25 -6.73
C GLY A 27 10.68 6.10 -6.80
N GLY A 28 11.19 5.11 -6.07
CA GLY A 28 12.62 4.92 -5.85
C GLY A 28 13.11 5.55 -4.53
N TYR A 29 14.42 5.65 -4.38
CA TYR A 29 15.03 6.12 -3.16
C TYR A 29 15.15 7.65 -3.10
N ARG A 30 14.75 8.26 -1.99
CA ARG A 30 14.82 9.71 -1.80
C ARG A 30 14.99 10.10 -0.34
N THR A 31 15.68 11.21 -0.09
CA THR A 31 15.65 11.87 1.22
C THR A 31 14.53 12.91 1.24
N ALA A 32 13.66 12.86 2.25
CA ALA A 32 12.58 13.80 2.42
C ALA A 32 12.17 13.92 3.89
N ASP A 33 11.71 15.11 4.30
CA ASP A 33 11.28 15.35 5.68
C ASP A 33 9.90 14.76 5.99
N ALA A 34 9.15 14.37 4.95
CA ALA A 34 7.84 13.74 5.07
C ALA A 34 7.46 12.97 3.81
N VAL A 35 6.51 12.05 3.98
CA VAL A 35 5.81 11.34 2.90
C VAL A 35 4.31 11.40 3.15
N TYR A 36 3.52 11.14 2.11
CA TYR A 36 2.09 11.39 2.12
C TYR A 36 1.29 10.19 1.61
N ASN A 37 0.10 10.00 2.16
CA ASN A 37 -0.96 9.16 1.58
C ASN A 37 -2.18 10.05 1.36
N VAL A 38 -2.62 10.18 0.11
CA VAL A 38 -3.61 11.17 -0.33
C VAL A 38 -4.86 10.47 -0.84
N THR A 39 -6.01 10.78 -0.23
CA THR A 39 -7.30 10.32 -0.74
C THR A 39 -7.59 10.99 -2.08
N VAL A 40 -7.98 10.20 -3.08
CA VAL A 40 -8.48 10.66 -4.39
C VAL A 40 -10.01 10.61 -4.43
N PRO A 41 -10.66 11.48 -5.23
CA PRO A 41 -12.11 11.44 -5.42
C PRO A 41 -12.58 10.17 -6.14
N GLU A 42 -13.91 9.98 -6.18
CA GLU A 42 -14.57 9.00 -7.06
C GLU A 42 -14.23 9.31 -8.52
N GLY A 43 -14.12 8.28 -9.36
CA GLY A 43 -13.81 8.44 -10.78
C GLY A 43 -12.44 9.10 -11.05
N PHE A 44 -11.44 8.85 -10.20
CA PHE A 44 -10.12 9.45 -10.37
C PHE A 44 -9.38 8.89 -11.59
N GLU A 45 -9.29 9.70 -12.65
CA GLU A 45 -8.64 9.34 -13.93
C GLU A 45 -7.47 10.27 -14.32
N ARG A 46 -7.04 11.14 -13.41
CA ARG A 46 -5.96 12.11 -13.68
C ARG A 46 -4.65 11.39 -14.00
N THR A 47 -3.97 11.82 -15.06
CA THR A 47 -2.67 11.29 -15.49
C THR A 47 -1.50 12.23 -15.22
N ASP A 48 -1.77 13.51 -14.96
CA ASP A 48 -0.80 14.56 -14.60
C ASP A 48 -0.47 14.56 -13.10
N LEU A 49 -0.08 13.38 -12.58
CA LEU A 49 0.08 13.12 -11.15
C LEU A 49 1.07 14.07 -10.44
N ALA A 50 2.03 14.65 -11.17
CA ALA A 50 2.94 15.67 -10.66
C ALA A 50 2.18 16.92 -10.19
N ALA A 51 1.30 17.43 -11.03
CA ALA A 51 0.50 18.62 -10.80
C ALA A 51 -0.55 18.34 -9.71
N TYR A 52 -1.23 17.19 -9.81
CA TYR A 52 -2.19 16.76 -8.80
C TYR A 52 -1.56 16.65 -7.40
N ARG A 53 -0.37 16.04 -7.28
CA ARG A 53 0.39 16.00 -6.02
C ARG A 53 0.67 17.40 -5.47
N ALA A 54 1.16 18.33 -6.31
CA ALA A 54 1.46 19.68 -5.87
C ALA A 54 0.21 20.44 -5.40
N GLU A 55 -0.91 20.31 -6.13
CA GLU A 55 -2.20 20.91 -5.79
C GLU A 55 -2.71 20.39 -4.44
N ARG A 56 -2.77 19.06 -4.26
CA ARG A 56 -3.32 18.44 -3.04
C ARG A 56 -2.48 18.75 -1.80
N LEU A 57 -1.15 18.69 -1.92
CA LEU A 57 -0.26 18.99 -0.80
C LEU A 57 -0.28 20.47 -0.44
N SER A 58 -0.23 21.37 -1.41
CA SER A 58 -0.30 22.82 -1.16
C SER A 58 -1.65 23.23 -0.57
N GLY A 59 -2.76 22.68 -1.07
CA GLY A 59 -4.10 22.91 -0.53
C GLY A 59 -4.24 22.49 0.93
N ALA A 60 -3.58 21.41 1.35
CA ALA A 60 -3.55 20.95 2.74
C ALA A 60 -2.47 21.64 3.62
N GLY A 61 -1.72 22.60 3.06
CA GLY A 61 -0.66 23.33 3.74
C GLY A 61 0.61 22.51 3.99
N PHE A 62 0.91 21.52 3.14
CA PHE A 62 2.09 20.67 3.20
C PHE A 62 3.09 20.97 2.10
N ALA A 63 4.38 20.73 2.38
CA ALA A 63 5.43 20.79 1.38
C ALA A 63 5.39 19.59 0.42
N ILE A 64 5.88 19.74 -0.80
CA ILE A 64 5.94 18.65 -1.78
C ILE A 64 6.87 17.53 -1.28
N GLY A 65 6.44 16.27 -1.42
CA GLY A 65 7.24 15.08 -1.11
C GLY A 65 6.66 13.79 -1.68
N PRO A 66 7.32 12.63 -1.47
CA PRO A 66 6.84 11.33 -1.95
C PRO A 66 5.40 11.07 -1.49
N THR A 67 4.55 10.62 -2.42
CA THR A 67 3.10 10.58 -2.20
C THR A 67 2.52 9.29 -2.77
N LEU A 68 1.75 8.58 -1.93
CA LEU A 68 0.83 7.53 -2.33
C LEU A 68 -0.56 8.13 -2.61
N LEU A 69 -1.29 7.53 -3.53
CA LEU A 69 -2.68 7.89 -3.86
C LEU A 69 -3.61 6.74 -3.46
N THR A 70 -4.76 7.05 -2.88
CA THR A 70 -5.72 6.03 -2.42
C THR A 70 -7.18 6.41 -2.59
N GLY A 71 -8.02 5.48 -3.03
CA GLY A 71 -9.49 5.64 -3.01
C GLY A 71 -10.10 5.50 -1.61
N VAL A 72 -9.29 5.32 -0.57
CA VAL A 72 -9.72 5.17 0.82
C VAL A 72 -9.70 6.51 1.54
N HIS A 73 -10.81 6.87 2.20
CA HIS A 73 -10.88 8.04 3.07
C HIS A 73 -9.94 7.89 4.27
N MET A 74 -9.21 8.96 4.63
CA MET A 74 -8.23 8.94 5.72
C MET A 74 -8.82 8.61 7.10
N GLU A 75 -10.14 8.73 7.29
CA GLU A 75 -10.81 8.26 8.51
C GLU A 75 -10.69 6.74 8.74
N HIS A 76 -10.47 5.97 7.65
CA HIS A 76 -10.23 4.53 7.68
C HIS A 76 -8.73 4.18 7.78
N ALA A 77 -7.83 5.16 7.77
CA ALA A 77 -6.41 4.91 7.96
C ALA A 77 -6.17 4.39 9.39
N ARG A 78 -5.30 3.39 9.54
CA ARG A 78 -4.93 2.85 10.85
C ARG A 78 -3.43 2.71 10.97
N CYS A 79 -2.94 2.98 12.18
CA CYS A 79 -1.53 2.85 12.52
C CYS A 79 -1.31 1.69 13.49
N ALA A 80 -0.20 0.98 13.33
CA ALA A 80 0.29 0.00 14.27
C ALA A 80 1.77 0.27 14.59
N ARG A 81 2.20 -0.08 15.80
CA ARG A 81 3.57 0.15 16.26
C ARG A 81 4.09 -1.04 17.06
N SER A 82 5.33 -1.42 16.80
CA SER A 82 6.07 -2.44 17.56
C SER A 82 7.54 -2.07 17.58
N GLY A 83 8.09 -1.88 18.78
CA GLY A 83 9.48 -1.45 18.97
C GLY A 83 9.84 -0.20 18.15
N PRO A 84 10.88 -0.26 17.29
CA PRO A 84 11.30 0.87 16.46
C PRO A 84 10.45 1.08 15.19
N VAL A 85 9.48 0.21 14.91
CA VAL A 85 8.70 0.23 13.66
C VAL A 85 7.32 0.83 13.89
N SER A 86 6.89 1.71 12.99
CA SER A 86 5.53 2.24 12.90
C SER A 86 5.00 2.07 11.48
N VAL A 87 3.79 1.57 11.32
CA VAL A 87 3.13 1.32 10.04
C VAL A 87 1.81 2.07 10.01
N LEU A 88 1.53 2.77 8.91
CA LEU A 88 0.21 3.26 8.53
C LEU A 88 -0.30 2.44 7.35
N ALA A 89 -1.58 2.06 7.39
CA ALA A 89 -2.27 1.41 6.29
C ALA A 89 -3.59 2.11 5.96
N THR A 90 -3.93 2.14 4.67
CA THR A 90 -5.29 2.34 4.18
C THR A 90 -5.64 1.17 3.29
N ALA A 91 -6.75 0.47 3.56
CA ALA A 91 -7.14 -0.72 2.83
C ALA A 91 -8.54 -0.60 2.22
N GLY A 92 -8.64 -0.77 0.90
CA GLY A 92 -9.88 -0.90 0.15
C GLY A 92 -9.76 -1.99 -0.91
N LEU A 93 -10.81 -2.78 -1.08
CA LEU A 93 -10.82 -4.03 -1.85
C LEU A 93 -11.83 -4.03 -3.01
N SER A 94 -12.11 -2.88 -3.64
CA SER A 94 -13.09 -2.84 -4.76
C SER A 94 -12.58 -3.45 -6.08
N ASN A 95 -11.29 -3.76 -6.18
CA ASN A 95 -10.58 -4.30 -7.36
C ASN A 95 -9.44 -5.26 -6.94
N PRO A 96 -9.76 -6.36 -6.22
CA PRO A 96 -8.76 -7.34 -5.81
C PRO A 96 -8.08 -7.96 -7.05
N ALA A 97 -6.77 -8.23 -6.94
CA ALA A 97 -5.96 -8.77 -8.02
C ALA A 97 -5.55 -10.21 -7.69
N ALA A 98 -6.22 -11.18 -8.30
CA ALA A 98 -6.01 -12.60 -8.08
C ALA A 98 -4.83 -13.16 -8.88
N LEU A 99 -4.10 -14.07 -8.26
CA LEU A 99 -3.05 -14.88 -8.89
C LEU A 99 -3.36 -16.37 -8.63
N PRO A 100 -4.12 -17.03 -9.51
CA PRO A 100 -4.49 -18.44 -9.32
C PRO A 100 -3.26 -19.35 -9.40
N MET A 101 -3.05 -20.18 -8.37
CA MET A 101 -1.91 -21.10 -8.26
C MET A 101 -2.18 -22.50 -8.86
N SER A 102 -3.43 -22.81 -9.20
CA SER A 102 -3.82 -24.09 -9.81
C SER A 102 -4.54 -23.87 -11.14
N ALA A 103 -4.12 -24.59 -12.18
CA ALA A 103 -4.86 -24.71 -13.43
C ALA A 103 -6.02 -25.70 -13.26
N ALA A 104 -7.06 -25.34 -12.51
CA ALA A 104 -8.21 -26.23 -12.30
C ALA A 104 -9.36 -25.89 -13.25
N GLY A 105 -9.46 -26.68 -14.34
CA GLY A 105 -10.67 -26.82 -15.18
C GLY A 105 -10.97 -25.68 -16.15
N PRO A 106 -11.77 -25.91 -17.21
CA PRO A 106 -12.21 -24.83 -18.08
C PRO A 106 -12.94 -23.81 -17.22
N ALA A 107 -12.53 -22.54 -17.31
CA ALA A 107 -13.25 -21.44 -16.71
C ALA A 107 -14.66 -21.44 -17.31
N ASP A 108 -15.63 -21.92 -16.54
CA ASP A 108 -17.04 -21.71 -16.87
C ASP A 108 -17.30 -20.21 -16.79
N GLY A 109 -17.17 -19.53 -17.94
CA GLY A 109 -17.80 -18.25 -18.23
C GLY A 109 -17.44 -17.06 -17.34
N PHE A 110 -16.15 -16.83 -17.05
CA PHE A 110 -15.72 -15.48 -16.67
C PHE A 110 -15.26 -14.75 -17.93
N ASP A 111 -16.17 -14.00 -18.55
CA ASP A 111 -15.82 -13.06 -19.61
C ASP A 111 -14.88 -12.02 -18.98
N GLY A 112 -13.58 -12.14 -19.23
CA GLY A 112 -12.51 -11.26 -18.74
C GLY A 112 -12.58 -9.80 -19.22
N ARG A 113 -13.78 -9.26 -19.43
CA ARG A 113 -14.04 -7.84 -19.53
C ARG A 113 -14.32 -7.31 -18.14
N ALA A 114 -13.27 -6.87 -17.44
CA ALA A 114 -13.47 -5.80 -16.48
C ALA A 114 -14.24 -4.70 -17.22
N SER A 115 -15.43 -4.35 -16.74
CA SER A 115 -16.19 -3.22 -17.29
C SER A 115 -15.32 -1.96 -17.21
N ASP A 116 -15.34 -1.13 -18.25
CA ASP A 116 -14.52 0.09 -18.30
C ASP A 116 -14.92 0.98 -17.11
N PRO A 117 -13.98 1.38 -16.22
CA PRO A 117 -14.27 2.31 -15.14
C PRO A 117 -14.98 3.59 -15.62
N ALA A 118 -14.76 3.99 -16.88
CA ALA A 118 -15.39 5.14 -17.50
C ALA A 118 -16.93 5.04 -17.65
N ASP A 119 -17.50 3.83 -17.57
CA ASP A 119 -18.94 3.61 -17.76
C ASP A 119 -19.76 3.86 -16.47
N ARG A 120 -19.14 4.19 -15.32
CA ARG A 120 -19.89 4.38 -14.05
C ARG A 120 -19.34 5.48 -13.12
N PRO A 121 -20.18 6.46 -12.72
CA PRO A 121 -19.74 7.64 -11.95
C PRO A 121 -19.40 7.36 -10.47
N ASP A 122 -19.80 6.22 -9.89
CA ASP A 122 -19.66 5.94 -8.45
C ASP A 122 -18.43 5.06 -8.10
N TRP A 123 -17.56 4.78 -9.07
CA TRP A 123 -16.42 3.88 -8.88
C TRP A 123 -15.27 4.53 -8.07
N ARG A 124 -14.73 3.80 -7.09
CA ARG A 124 -13.44 4.10 -6.43
C ARG A 124 -12.44 2.96 -6.62
N PRO A 125 -11.20 3.23 -7.06
CA PRO A 125 -10.14 2.23 -7.04
C PRO A 125 -9.91 1.76 -5.60
N GLY A 126 -9.96 0.46 -5.40
CA GLY A 126 -9.47 -0.17 -4.18
C GLY A 126 -7.95 -0.11 -4.20
N THR A 127 -7.38 0.17 -3.04
CA THR A 127 -5.94 0.10 -2.86
C THR A 127 -5.61 -0.19 -1.41
N VAL A 128 -4.57 -0.98 -1.22
CA VAL A 128 -3.95 -1.25 0.06
C VAL A 128 -2.58 -0.60 0.07
N ASN A 129 -2.54 0.62 0.60
CA ASN A 129 -1.32 1.42 0.70
C ASN A 129 -0.68 1.28 2.08
N LEU A 130 0.66 1.24 2.11
CA LEU A 130 1.44 1.16 3.35
C LEU A 130 2.47 2.29 3.44
N VAL A 131 2.61 2.89 4.62
CA VAL A 131 3.77 3.74 4.96
C VAL A 131 4.42 3.18 6.22
N ILE A 132 5.69 2.77 6.12
CA ILE A 132 6.45 2.14 7.20
C ILE A 132 7.62 3.06 7.55
N GLY A 133 7.71 3.45 8.82
CA GLY A 133 8.85 4.19 9.36
C GLY A 133 9.59 3.36 10.41
N VAL A 134 10.92 3.32 10.33
CA VAL A 134 11.80 2.63 11.27
C VAL A 134 12.75 3.62 11.93
N GLU A 135 12.79 3.64 13.26
CA GLU A 135 13.69 4.47 14.07
C GLU A 135 15.11 3.88 14.15
N ARG A 136 15.66 3.47 13.00
CA ARG A 136 17.01 2.92 12.81
C ARG A 136 17.60 3.44 11.50
N GLU A 137 18.92 3.40 11.39
CA GLU A 137 19.58 3.57 10.10
C GLU A 137 19.60 2.23 9.38
N LEU A 138 19.15 2.24 8.11
CA LEU A 138 19.20 1.12 7.19
C LEU A 138 19.91 1.59 5.93
N ASP A 139 20.78 0.75 5.37
CA ASP A 139 21.27 0.99 4.01
C ASP A 139 20.17 0.71 2.97
N ASP A 140 20.43 1.07 1.72
CA ASP A 140 19.45 0.94 0.64
C ASP A 140 19.04 -0.53 0.42
N GLY A 141 19.95 -1.50 0.62
CA GLY A 141 19.64 -2.94 0.52
C GLY A 141 18.73 -3.44 1.64
N ALA A 142 18.98 -3.01 2.87
CA ALA A 142 18.13 -3.30 4.01
C ALA A 142 16.75 -2.62 3.90
N LEU A 143 16.68 -1.40 3.35
CA LEU A 143 15.40 -0.74 3.01
C LEU A 143 14.61 -1.54 1.96
N ALA A 144 15.26 -2.02 0.89
CA ALA A 144 14.60 -2.88 -0.09
C ALA A 144 14.10 -4.19 0.53
N THR A 145 14.89 -4.79 1.42
CA THR A 145 14.53 -6.01 2.14
C THR A 145 13.32 -5.79 3.06
N LEU A 146 13.25 -4.63 3.72
CA LEU A 146 12.11 -4.23 4.54
C LEU A 146 10.85 -4.05 3.68
N LEU A 147 10.97 -3.41 2.52
CA LEU A 147 9.86 -3.26 1.57
C LEU A 147 9.33 -4.63 1.14
N ALA A 148 10.21 -5.56 0.76
CA ALA A 148 9.82 -6.92 0.40
C ALA A 148 9.08 -7.62 1.55
N SER A 149 9.62 -7.56 2.77
CA SER A 149 8.99 -8.15 3.97
C SER A 149 7.62 -7.55 4.29
N ALA A 150 7.44 -6.24 4.05
CA ALA A 150 6.17 -5.56 4.23
C ALA A 150 5.14 -5.97 3.17
N VAL A 151 5.56 -6.12 1.91
CA VAL A 151 4.70 -6.60 0.81
C VAL A 151 4.29 -8.06 1.02
N GLU A 152 5.20 -8.92 1.47
CA GLU A 152 4.89 -10.31 1.86
C GLU A 152 3.85 -10.35 2.99
N ALA A 153 4.01 -9.53 4.03
CA ALA A 153 3.05 -9.44 5.12
C ALA A 153 1.68 -8.93 4.66
N LYS A 154 1.67 -7.94 3.75
CA LYS A 154 0.44 -7.45 3.13
C LYS A 154 -0.26 -8.58 2.39
N ALA A 155 0.43 -9.27 1.49
CA ALA A 155 -0.12 -10.35 0.70
C ALA A 155 -0.65 -11.49 1.57
N ALA A 156 0.12 -11.92 2.58
CA ALA A 156 -0.33 -12.95 3.52
C ALA A 156 -1.58 -12.52 4.30
N THR A 157 -1.66 -11.24 4.70
CA THR A 157 -2.83 -10.72 5.42
C THR A 157 -4.06 -10.63 4.53
N LEU A 158 -3.90 -10.24 3.27
CA LEU A 158 -5.01 -10.09 2.32
C LEU A 158 -5.48 -11.44 1.77
N LEU A 159 -4.59 -12.42 1.57
CA LEU A 159 -4.97 -13.79 1.23
C LEU A 159 -5.85 -14.39 2.33
N ASP A 160 -5.46 -14.23 3.59
CA ASP A 160 -6.26 -14.68 4.74
C ASP A 160 -7.62 -13.96 4.84
N ALA A 161 -7.67 -12.65 4.55
CA ALA A 161 -8.87 -11.85 4.75
C ALA A 161 -9.84 -11.85 3.55
N ALA A 162 -9.34 -11.95 2.32
CA ALA A 162 -10.08 -11.65 1.10
C ALA A 162 -9.70 -12.53 -0.11
N ASP A 163 -8.90 -13.58 0.10
CA ASP A 163 -8.44 -14.52 -0.93
C ASP A 163 -7.78 -13.84 -2.15
N ALA A 164 -7.06 -12.74 -1.90
CA ALA A 164 -6.28 -12.03 -2.91
C ALA A 164 -4.97 -11.50 -2.31
N PRO A 165 -3.84 -11.55 -3.02
CA PRO A 165 -2.56 -11.03 -2.53
C PRO A 165 -2.47 -9.49 -2.51
N GLY A 166 -3.40 -8.80 -3.15
CA GLY A 166 -3.38 -7.34 -3.29
C GLY A 166 -4.51 -6.81 -4.15
N THR A 167 -4.44 -5.53 -4.50
CA THR A 167 -5.28 -4.89 -5.52
C THR A 167 -4.43 -4.45 -6.72
N THR A 168 -5.07 -3.94 -7.76
CA THR A 168 -4.38 -3.48 -8.97
C THR A 168 -3.52 -2.23 -8.77
N SER A 169 -3.68 -1.50 -7.67
CA SER A 169 -3.05 -0.18 -7.46
C SER A 169 -2.35 -0.01 -6.11
N ASP A 170 -2.03 -1.11 -5.43
CA ASP A 170 -1.34 -1.06 -4.14
C ASP A 170 0.05 -0.40 -4.25
N ALA A 171 0.39 0.43 -3.27
CA ALA A 171 1.72 1.03 -3.17
C ALA A 171 2.25 1.05 -1.72
N ALA A 172 3.58 1.10 -1.58
CA ALA A 172 4.23 1.14 -0.29
C ALA A 172 5.38 2.14 -0.27
N ILE A 173 5.58 2.75 0.90
CA ILE A 173 6.75 3.55 1.24
C ILE A 173 7.36 2.98 2.50
N VAL A 174 8.67 2.69 2.49
CA VAL A 174 9.45 2.37 3.69
C VAL A 174 10.47 3.46 3.95
N GLY A 175 10.75 3.76 5.21
CA GLY A 175 11.74 4.77 5.56
C GLY A 175 12.52 4.46 6.83
N CYS A 176 13.73 4.99 6.86
CA CYS A 176 14.68 4.87 7.97
C CYS A 176 15.22 6.26 8.36
N VAL A 177 15.95 6.32 9.46
CA VAL A 177 16.52 7.55 10.02
C VAL A 177 18.04 7.51 9.87
N PRO A 178 18.63 8.20 8.88
CA PRO A 178 20.08 8.33 8.77
C PRO A 178 20.71 8.87 10.06
N GLY A 179 21.83 8.27 10.50
CA GLY A 179 22.53 8.66 11.72
C GLY A 179 21.91 8.15 13.03
N ALA A 180 20.81 7.39 12.97
CA ALA A 180 20.31 6.63 14.12
C ALA A 180 21.15 5.37 14.36
N GLU A 181 20.82 4.59 15.40
CA GLU A 181 21.41 3.26 15.59
C GLU A 181 21.22 2.42 14.32
N ARG A 182 22.32 1.82 13.83
CA ARG A 182 22.32 1.04 12.58
C ARG A 182 21.73 -0.34 12.80
N ALA A 183 20.93 -0.80 11.85
CA ALA A 183 20.56 -2.20 11.71
C ALA A 183 20.99 -2.72 10.34
N SER A 184 21.79 -3.78 10.32
CA SER A 184 22.35 -4.33 9.08
C SER A 184 21.36 -5.15 8.26
N PHE A 185 20.26 -5.58 8.87
CA PHE A 185 19.29 -6.48 8.23
C PHE A 185 17.86 -6.08 8.63
N ALA A 186 16.93 -6.27 7.69
CA ALA A 186 15.50 -6.02 7.91
C ALA A 186 14.62 -7.19 7.41
N GLY A 187 15.21 -8.36 7.22
CA GLY A 187 14.49 -9.57 6.81
C GLY A 187 13.56 -10.09 7.89
N SER A 188 12.65 -10.98 7.53
CA SER A 188 11.56 -11.48 8.37
C SER A 188 11.96 -12.08 9.73
N ALA A 189 13.19 -12.60 9.86
CA ALA A 189 13.74 -13.16 11.10
C ALA A 189 14.46 -12.13 12.00
N THR A 190 14.54 -10.87 11.57
CA THR A 190 15.17 -9.77 12.34
C THR A 190 14.13 -9.08 13.21
N GLU A 191 14.57 -8.34 14.23
CA GLU A 191 13.67 -7.52 15.07
C GLU A 191 12.83 -6.56 14.21
N ILE A 192 13.45 -5.83 13.29
CA ILE A 192 12.80 -4.86 12.42
C ILE A 192 11.80 -5.55 11.49
N GLY A 193 12.21 -6.63 10.82
CA GLY A 193 11.36 -7.36 9.89
C GLY A 193 10.17 -8.01 10.60
N ALA A 194 10.39 -8.68 11.73
CA ALA A 194 9.31 -9.28 12.52
C ALA A 194 8.30 -8.23 13.03
N ALA A 195 8.80 -7.10 13.54
CA ALA A 195 7.96 -5.98 13.98
C ALA A 195 7.16 -5.39 12.81
N ALA A 196 7.80 -5.17 11.65
CA ALA A 196 7.13 -4.65 10.46
C ALA A 196 6.01 -5.57 9.99
N ARG A 197 6.25 -6.89 9.91
CA ARG A 197 5.23 -7.86 9.45
C ARG A 197 3.99 -7.85 10.35
N VAL A 198 4.18 -7.85 11.67
CA VAL A 198 3.07 -7.80 12.64
C VAL A 198 2.32 -6.47 12.55
N CYS A 199 3.04 -5.35 12.46
CA CYS A 199 2.40 -4.04 12.31
C CYS A 199 1.64 -3.90 10.99
N VAL A 200 2.15 -4.43 9.88
CA VAL A 200 1.44 -4.45 8.60
C VAL A 200 0.13 -5.22 8.72
N ARG A 201 0.19 -6.45 9.26
CA ARG A 201 -1.01 -7.27 9.48
C ARG A 201 -2.07 -6.53 10.30
N ASP A 202 -1.66 -5.98 11.44
CA ASP A 202 -2.60 -5.35 12.37
C ASP A 202 -3.17 -4.03 11.83
N ALA A 203 -2.35 -3.22 11.15
CA ALA A 203 -2.80 -1.98 10.52
C ALA A 203 -3.79 -2.24 9.37
N ILE A 204 -3.53 -3.25 8.52
CA ILE A 204 -4.45 -3.64 7.44
C ILE A 204 -5.77 -4.14 8.01
N ARG A 205 -5.73 -5.09 8.95
CA ARG A 205 -6.95 -5.64 9.57
C ARG A 205 -7.79 -4.56 10.23
N ALA A 206 -7.13 -3.64 10.96
CA ALA A 206 -7.82 -2.51 11.57
C ALA A 206 -8.41 -1.54 10.53
N SER A 207 -7.71 -1.29 9.41
CA SER A 207 -8.19 -0.41 8.34
C SER A 207 -9.39 -1.01 7.60
N LEU A 208 -9.35 -2.32 7.31
CA LEU A 208 -10.48 -3.06 6.74
C LEU A 208 -11.69 -3.02 7.69
N ALA A 209 -11.48 -3.32 8.98
CA ALA A 209 -12.55 -3.26 9.98
C ALA A 209 -13.16 -1.85 10.08
N ALA A 210 -12.34 -0.81 10.00
CA ALA A 210 -12.81 0.57 10.01
C ALA A 210 -13.66 0.92 8.79
N ARG A 211 -13.26 0.44 7.60
CA ARG A 211 -13.93 0.75 6.32
C ARG A 211 -15.22 -0.04 6.11
N TYR A 212 -15.21 -1.32 6.48
CA TYR A 212 -16.29 -2.26 6.16
C TYR A 212 -17.18 -2.58 7.36
N GLY A 213 -16.89 -2.07 8.56
CA GLY A 213 -17.82 -2.14 9.69
C GLY A 213 -18.21 -3.55 10.18
N GLY A 214 -17.52 -4.61 9.73
CA GLY A 214 -17.88 -6.01 9.99
C GLY A 214 -18.71 -6.67 8.89
N ASP A 215 -19.01 -5.96 7.80
CA ASP A 215 -19.60 -6.53 6.59
C ASP A 215 -18.64 -7.52 5.92
N ALA A 216 -19.20 -8.40 5.08
CA ALA A 216 -18.40 -9.29 4.25
C ALA A 216 -17.47 -8.47 3.35
N LEU A 217 -16.18 -8.83 3.35
CA LEU A 217 -15.20 -8.20 2.48
C LEU A 217 -15.47 -8.60 1.02
N PRO A 218 -15.29 -7.69 0.04
CA PRO A 218 -15.32 -8.07 -1.36
C PRO A 218 -14.27 -9.15 -1.65
N THR A 219 -14.70 -10.25 -2.27
CA THR A 219 -13.83 -11.33 -2.78
C THR A 219 -13.58 -11.13 -4.27
N VAL A 220 -12.62 -11.86 -4.85
CA VAL A 220 -12.34 -11.81 -6.30
C VAL A 220 -13.58 -12.11 -7.14
N ASP A 221 -14.32 -13.17 -6.80
CA ASP A 221 -15.52 -13.60 -7.53
C ASP A 221 -16.72 -12.64 -7.34
N GLY A 222 -16.72 -11.87 -6.25
CA GLY A 222 -17.77 -10.91 -5.92
C GLY A 222 -17.40 -9.46 -6.22
N ALA A 223 -16.15 -9.18 -6.60
CA ALA A 223 -15.69 -7.84 -6.90
C ALA A 223 -15.90 -7.52 -8.37
N GLU A 224 -16.73 -6.51 -8.62
CA GLU A 224 -17.12 -6.07 -9.97
C GLU A 224 -15.93 -5.66 -10.87
N TYR A 225 -14.76 -5.36 -10.28
CA TYR A 225 -13.53 -4.96 -10.97
C TYR A 225 -12.31 -5.80 -10.55
N GLY A 226 -12.53 -7.04 -10.10
CA GLY A 226 -11.44 -7.97 -9.85
C GLY A 226 -10.61 -8.23 -11.12
N VAL A 227 -9.29 -8.35 -10.98
CA VAL A 227 -8.40 -8.74 -12.08
C VAL A 227 -7.82 -10.12 -11.78
N VAL A 228 -7.86 -11.02 -12.75
CA VAL A 228 -7.24 -12.34 -12.65
C VAL A 228 -6.06 -12.42 -13.61
N THR A 229 -4.89 -12.85 -13.13
CA THR A 229 -3.73 -13.12 -13.98
C THR A 229 -3.64 -14.62 -14.28
N ASP A 230 -4.24 -15.05 -15.39
CA ASP A 230 -4.36 -16.46 -15.81
C ASP A 230 -3.48 -16.83 -17.03
N ARG A 231 -2.56 -15.94 -17.42
CA ARG A 231 -1.69 -16.15 -18.58
C ARG A 231 -0.74 -17.32 -18.36
N GLY A 232 -0.63 -18.19 -19.36
CA GLY A 232 0.40 -19.23 -19.40
C GLY A 232 1.80 -18.64 -19.51
N THR A 233 2.77 -19.33 -18.92
CA THR A 233 4.20 -18.99 -19.02
C THR A 233 4.99 -20.19 -19.55
N GLU A 234 6.09 -19.92 -20.25
CA GLU A 234 7.08 -20.93 -20.58
C GLU A 234 8.16 -20.91 -19.49
N VAL A 235 8.36 -22.03 -18.81
CA VAL A 235 9.44 -22.22 -17.84
C VAL A 235 10.60 -22.88 -18.57
N PHE A 236 11.76 -22.23 -18.58
CA PHE A 236 12.97 -22.73 -19.24
C PHE A 236 14.12 -22.87 -18.24
N GLU A 237 15.03 -23.81 -18.53
CA GLU A 237 16.31 -23.91 -17.81
C GLU A 237 17.24 -22.78 -18.28
N PRO A 238 17.94 -22.05 -17.37
CA PRO A 238 18.76 -20.87 -17.72
C PRO A 238 19.84 -21.10 -18.78
#